data_AF-A0A2R8AAP9-F1
#
_entry.id   AF-A0A2R8AAP9-F1
#
_cell.length_a   1.000
_cell.length_b   1.000
_cell.length_c   1.000
_cell.angle_alpha   90.00
_cell.angle_beta   90.00
_cell.angle_gamma   90.00
#
_symmetry.space_group_name_H-M   'P 1'
#
loop_
_entity.id
_entity.type
_entity.pdbx_description
1 polymer ?
#
loop_
_entity_poly.entity_id
_entity_poly.type
_entity_poly.pdbx_seq_one_letter_code
_entity_poly.pdbx_strand_id
1 'polypeptide(L)' 'MSATDRMAEQLAAARTAVDAEFGEGYAAAHPELVAACVQSAAIHTAVIIGKQASEETNKTLLQLKPRLFG' A
#
# COMPACT_ATOMS: atom_id res chain seq x y z
N MET A 1 -14.95 1.13 8.79
CA MET A 1 -14.18 2.05 7.92
C MET A 1 -14.44 1.64 6.50
N SER A 2 -15.03 2.52 5.69
CA SER A 2 -15.31 2.25 4.28
C SER A 2 -14.04 2.38 3.42
N ALA A 3 -14.05 1.81 2.22
CA ALA A 3 -12.94 1.98 1.26
C ALA A 3 -12.71 3.46 0.93
N THR A 4 -13.79 4.25 0.87
CA THR A 4 -13.74 5.70 0.65
C THR A 4 -13.05 6.44 1.79
N ASP A 5 -13.31 6.05 3.05
CA ASP A 5 -12.65 6.65 4.22
C ASP A 5 -11.14 6.41 4.16
N ARG A 6 -10.73 5.19 3.78
CA ARG A 6 -9.31 4.83 3.63
C ARG A 6 -8.62 5.63 2.53
N MET A 7 -9.31 5.84 1.41
CA MET A 7 -8.78 6.63 0.30
C MET A 7 -8.61 8.10 0.69
N ALA A 8 -9.58 8.66 1.44
CA ALA A 8 -9.49 10.02 1.95
C ALA A 8 -8.31 10.19 2.93
N GLU A 9 -8.09 9.23 3.83
CA GLU A 9 -6.92 9.21 4.73
C GLU A 9 -5.60 9.18 3.96
N GLN A 10 -5.47 8.33 2.94
CA GLN A 10 -4.26 8.23 2.13
C GLN A 10 -3.98 9.50 1.34
N LEU A 11 -5.04 10.12 0.78
CA LEU A 11 -4.91 11.38 0.07
C LEU A 11 -4.47 12.52 1.00
N ALA A 12 -5.04 12.60 2.21
CA ALA A 12 -4.65 13.59 3.20
C ALA A 12 -3.18 13.40 3.63
N ALA A 13 -2.77 12.15 3.91
CA ALA A 13 -1.40 11.83 4.26
C ALA A 13 -0.41 12.19 3.14
N ALA A 14 -0.76 11.91 1.88
CA ALA A 14 0.08 12.25 0.73
C ALA A 14 0.24 13.77 0.55
N ARG A 15 -0.84 14.55 0.72
CA ARG A 15 -0.75 16.02 0.68
C ARG A 15 0.17 16.56 1.78
N THR A 16 -0.03 16.10 3.01
CA THR A 16 0.82 16.49 4.15
C THR A 16 2.29 16.14 3.92
N ALA A 17 2.58 14.97 3.36
CA ALA A 17 3.96 14.56 3.06
C ALA A 17 4.60 15.44 1.98
N VAL A 18 3.86 15.78 0.93
CA VAL A 18 4.36 16.67 -0.13
C VAL A 18 4.58 18.09 0.40
N ASP A 19 3.63 18.64 1.17
CA ASP A 19 3.77 19.97 1.76
C ASP A 19 4.92 20.03 2.80
N ALA A 20 5.14 18.94 3.55
CA ALA A 20 6.24 18.87 4.52
C ALA A 20 7.63 18.88 3.87
N GLU A 21 7.77 18.26 2.69
CA GLU A 21 9.05 18.15 1.99
C GLU A 21 9.36 19.39 1.13
N PHE A 22 8.35 19.92 0.43
CA PHE A 22 8.54 20.97 -0.58
C PHE A 22 8.06 22.36 -0.14
N GLY A 23 7.39 22.45 1.01
CA GLY A 23 6.86 23.68 1.57
C GLY A 23 5.34 23.79 1.51
N GLU A 24 4.78 24.65 2.35
CA GLU A 24 3.34 24.82 2.51
C GLU A 24 2.67 25.27 1.20
N GLY A 25 1.61 24.55 0.79
CA GLY A 25 0.83 24.86 -0.41
C GLY A 25 1.39 24.24 -1.70
N TYR A 26 2.56 23.60 -1.65
CA TYR A 26 3.16 22.94 -2.81
C TYR A 26 2.28 21.80 -3.33
N ALA A 27 1.66 21.02 -2.43
CA ALA A 27 0.75 19.93 -2.79
C ALA A 27 -0.51 20.42 -3.51
N ALA A 28 -0.95 21.65 -3.25
CA ALA A 28 -2.09 22.26 -3.95
C ALA A 28 -1.72 22.72 -5.36
N ALA A 29 -0.48 23.22 -5.53
CA ALA A 29 0.05 23.62 -6.83
C ALA A 29 0.42 22.42 -7.73
N HIS A 30 0.74 21.27 -7.13
CA HIS A 30 1.22 20.07 -7.81
C HIS A 30 0.39 18.81 -7.50
N PRO A 31 -0.87 18.75 -7.94
CA PRO A 31 -1.73 17.57 -7.71
C PRO A 31 -1.18 16.28 -8.33
N GLU A 32 -0.39 16.37 -9.39
CA GLU A 32 0.29 15.25 -10.04
C GLU A 32 1.28 14.53 -9.11
N LEU A 33 1.98 15.27 -8.24
CA LEU A 33 2.90 14.69 -7.27
C LEU A 33 2.16 13.95 -6.16
N VAL A 34 1.05 14.53 -5.68
CA VAL A 34 0.18 13.87 -4.70
C VAL A 34 -0.39 12.58 -5.28
N ALA A 35 -0.86 12.60 -6.53
CA ALA A 35 -1.38 11.42 -7.22
C ALA A 35 -0.30 10.33 -7.37
N ALA A 36 0.93 10.70 -7.76
CA ALA A 36 2.05 9.77 -7.86
C ALA A 36 2.42 9.17 -6.49
N CYS A 37 2.37 9.97 -5.42
CA CYS A 37 2.64 9.52 -4.05
C CYS A 37 1.60 8.50 -3.58
N VAL A 38 0.30 8.79 -3.79
CA VAL A 38 -0.80 7.85 -3.47
C VAL A 38 -0.69 6.55 -4.27
N GLN A 39 -0.38 6.64 -5.58
CA GLN A 39 -0.19 5.46 -6.42
C GLN A 39 0.98 4.60 -5.94
N SER A 40 2.12 5.23 -5.63
CA SER A 40 3.30 4.52 -5.10
C SER A 40 2.98 3.81 -3.77
N ALA A 41 2.28 4.48 -2.86
CA ALA A 41 1.84 3.89 -1.60
C ALA A 41 0.89 2.70 -1.79
N ALA A 42 -0.01 2.77 -2.78
CA ALA A 42 -0.90 1.67 -3.12
C ALA A 42 -0.13 0.45 -3.69
N ILE A 43 0.84 0.70 -4.57
CA ILE A 43 1.71 -0.36 -5.13
C ILE A 43 2.51 -1.04 -4.02
N HIS A 44 3.15 -0.27 -3.15
CA HIS A 44 3.89 -0.82 -2.01
C HIS A 44 3.00 -1.69 -1.12
N THR A 45 1.78 -1.23 -0.83
CA THR A 45 0.80 -1.99 -0.06
C THR A 45 0.43 -3.30 -0.75
N ALA A 46 0.16 -3.26 -2.06
CA ALA A 46 -0.17 -4.45 -2.85
C ALA A 46 0.98 -5.48 -2.85
N VAL A 47 2.23 -5.02 -2.96
CA VAL A 47 3.41 -5.89 -2.89
C VAL A 47 3.54 -6.55 -1.52
N ILE A 48 3.35 -5.81 -0.43
CA ILE A 48 3.41 -6.36 0.94
C ILE A 48 2.34 -7.45 1.12
N ILE A 49 1.10 -7.17 0.72
CA ILE A 49 0.00 -8.14 0.80
C ILE A 49 0.30 -9.37 -0.05
N GLY A 50 0.78 -9.19 -1.29
CA GLY A 50 1.16 -10.28 -2.19
C GLY A 50 2.23 -11.18 -1.59
N LYS A 51 3.26 -10.59 -0.96
CA LYS A 51 4.31 -11.33 -0.27
C LYS A 51 3.74 -12.15 0.90
N GLN A 52 2.90 -11.56 1.74
CA GLN A 52 2.28 -12.25 2.87
C GLN A 52 1.39 -13.41 2.40
N ALA A 53 0.59 -13.21 1.36
CA ALA A 53 -0.24 -14.27 0.79
C ALA A 53 0.61 -15.42 0.23
N SER A 54 1.73 -15.12 -0.44
CA SER A 54 2.66 -16.13 -0.93
C SER A 54 3.32 -16.91 0.21
N GLU A 55 3.75 -16.23 1.26
CA GLU A 55 4.37 -16.87 2.44
C GLU A 55 3.39 -17.82 3.14
N GLU A 56 2.15 -17.38 3.35
CA GLU A 56 1.11 -18.20 3.99
C GLU A 56 0.71 -19.40 3.10
N THR A 57 0.64 -19.20 1.79
CA THR A 57 0.39 -20.30 0.83
C THR A 57 1.50 -21.34 0.88
N ASN A 58 2.76 -20.90 0.83
CA ASN A 58 3.93 -21.80 0.90
C ASN A 58 3.96 -22.57 2.23
N LYS A 59 3.68 -21.88 3.34
CA LYS A 59 3.57 -22.50 4.66
C LYS A 59 2.49 -23.59 4.69
N THR A 60 1.32 -23.30 4.12
CA THR A 60 0.21 -24.26 4.00
C THR A 60 0.61 -25.49 3.18
N LEU A 61 1.25 -25.29 2.02
CA LEU A 61 1.73 -26.39 1.18
C LEU A 61 2.75 -27.28 1.90
N LEU A 62 3.68 -26.70 2.65
CA LEU A 62 4.67 -27.45 3.44
C LEU A 62 4.01 -28.28 4.55
N GLN A 63 2.95 -27.77 5.19
CA GLN A 63 2.19 -28.51 6.21
C GLN A 63 1.41 -29.70 5.63
N LEU A 64 0.97 -29.60 4.37
CA LEU A 64 0.25 -30.68 3.68
C LEU A 64 1.18 -31.76 3.11
N LYS A 65 2.47 -31.44 2.89
CA LYS A 65 3.46 -32.34 2.30
C LYS A 65 3.51 -33.74 2.97
N PRO A 66 3.48 -33.90 4.31
CA PRO A 66 3.51 -35.21 4.96
C PRO A 66 2.24 -36.05 4.73
N ARG A 67 1.11 -35.44 4.36
CA ARG A 67 -0.18 -36.13 4.12
C ARG A 67 -0.41 -36.50 2.65
N LEU A 68 0.24 -35.79 1.72
CA LEU A 68 0.05 -35.95 0.28
C LEU A 68 1.19 -36.72 -0.41
N PHE A 69 2.38 -36.75 0.20
CA PHE A 69 3.58 -37.36 -0.38
C PHE A 69 4.32 -38.30 0.60
N GLY A 70 3.63 -38.74 1.66
CA GLY A 70 4.09 -39.74 2.62
C GLY A 70 3.41 -41.08 2.40
#